data_AF-A0A1D2WRB8-F1
#
_entry.id   AF-A0A1D2WRB8-F1
#
_cell.length_a   1.000
_cell.length_b   1.000
_cell.length_c   1.000
_cell.angle_alpha   90.00
_cell.angle_beta   90.00
_cell.angle_gamma   90.00
#
_symmetry.space_group_name_H-M   'P 1'
#
loop_
_entity.id
_entity.type
_entity.pdbx_description
1 polymer ?
#
loop_
_entity_poly.entity_id
_entity_poly.type
_entity_poly.pdbx_seq_one_letter_code
_entity_poly.pdbx_strand_id
1 'polypeptide(L)'
;MYSQNEKDELLNELKEMESLQIDMDNEGKILQEDIIDFLLNGNGNPEDLGDRIELYLYEFKLFCRKPVRFAQKDFNVYLNAVDIPFEKLDALLKDLDKFTLVIYTEVDKGFSVLNLNLLLKD
;
A
#
# COMPACT_ATOMS: atom_id res chain seq x y z
N MET A 1 -6.68 -8.27 -37.81
CA MET A 1 -7.37 -7.28 -36.96
C MET A 1 -8.41 -8.03 -36.16
N TYR A 2 -8.43 -7.90 -34.85
CA TYR A 2 -9.47 -8.51 -34.02
C TYR A 2 -10.85 -7.96 -34.40
N SER A 3 -11.84 -8.85 -34.45
CA SER A 3 -13.25 -8.50 -34.57
C SER A 3 -13.72 -7.70 -33.35
N GLN A 4 -14.86 -7.03 -33.45
CA GLN A 4 -15.37 -6.21 -32.35
C GLN A 4 -15.71 -7.06 -31.12
N ASN A 5 -16.26 -8.27 -31.32
CA ASN A 5 -16.57 -9.20 -30.24
C ASN A 5 -15.31 -9.69 -29.51
N GLU A 6 -14.24 -10.04 -30.24
CA GLU A 6 -12.97 -10.45 -29.62
C GLU A 6 -12.34 -9.32 -28.81
N LYS A 7 -12.51 -8.05 -29.24
CA LYS A 7 -12.06 -6.90 -28.46
C LYS A 7 -12.86 -6.75 -27.17
N ASP A 8 -14.17 -6.96 -27.22
CA ASP A 8 -15.05 -6.82 -26.06
C ASP A 8 -14.83 -7.95 -25.04
N GLU A 9 -14.57 -9.19 -25.49
CA GLU A 9 -14.15 -10.30 -24.63
C GLU A 9 -12.80 -10.02 -23.97
N LEU A 10 -11.79 -9.61 -24.73
CA LEU A 10 -10.47 -9.25 -24.19
C LEU A 10 -10.56 -8.09 -23.19
N LEU A 11 -11.44 -7.11 -23.44
CA LEU A 11 -11.70 -6.01 -22.50
C LEU A 11 -12.39 -6.47 -21.22
N ASN A 12 -13.28 -7.45 -21.30
CA ASN A 12 -13.92 -8.04 -20.13
C ASN A 12 -12.94 -8.90 -19.34
N GLU A 13 -12.12 -9.73 -19.99
CA GLU A 13 -11.05 -10.49 -19.32
C GLU A 13 -10.06 -9.56 -18.62
N LEU A 14 -9.67 -8.45 -19.28
CA LEU A 14 -8.79 -7.44 -18.67
C LEU A 14 -9.45 -6.76 -17.46
N LYS A 15 -10.75 -6.41 -17.55
CA LYS A 15 -11.49 -5.85 -16.42
C LYS A 15 -11.67 -6.86 -15.29
N GLU A 16 -11.88 -8.12 -15.60
CA GLU A 16 -11.96 -9.21 -14.62
C GLU A 16 -10.61 -9.39 -13.93
N MET A 17 -9.49 -9.31 -14.68
CA MET A 17 -8.12 -9.31 -14.15
C MET A 17 -7.77 -8.06 -13.34
N GLU A 18 -8.33 -6.90 -13.67
CA GLU A 18 -8.21 -5.68 -12.86
C GLU A 18 -9.13 -5.71 -11.62
N SER A 19 -10.26 -6.42 -11.71
CA SER A 19 -11.25 -6.58 -10.64
C SER A 19 -11.00 -7.76 -9.72
N LEU A 20 -10.05 -8.65 -10.09
CA LEU A 20 -9.45 -9.64 -9.21
C LEU A 20 -8.97 -8.84 -8.00
N GLN A 21 -9.82 -8.80 -6.97
CA GLN A 21 -9.50 -8.25 -5.67
C GLN A 21 -8.14 -8.81 -5.32
N ILE A 22 -7.24 -7.93 -4.88
CA ILE A 22 -5.95 -8.37 -4.35
C ILE A 22 -6.32 -9.22 -3.13
N ASP A 23 -6.43 -10.54 -3.34
CA ASP A 23 -6.86 -11.50 -2.34
C ASP A 23 -5.61 -11.85 -1.53
N MET A 24 -5.23 -10.95 -0.63
CA MET A 24 -4.02 -11.11 0.18
C MET A 24 -4.19 -12.07 1.35
N ASP A 25 -5.19 -12.96 1.31
CA ASP A 25 -5.45 -13.99 2.32
C ASP A 25 -5.22 -13.47 3.77
N ASN A 26 -4.28 -14.09 4.49
CA ASN A 26 -3.83 -13.70 5.81
C ASN A 26 -2.54 -12.85 5.77
N GLU A 27 -1.93 -12.60 4.62
CA GLU A 27 -0.64 -11.91 4.54
C GLU A 27 -0.74 -10.46 5.03
N GLY A 28 -1.78 -9.73 4.63
CA GLY A 28 -2.05 -8.39 5.15
C GLY A 28 -2.29 -8.37 6.66
N LYS A 29 -2.95 -9.41 7.20
CA LYS A 29 -3.19 -9.55 8.64
C LYS A 29 -1.91 -9.87 9.41
N ILE A 30 -1.10 -10.79 8.91
CA ILE A 30 0.19 -11.17 9.50
C ILE A 30 1.12 -9.96 9.51
N LEU A 31 1.22 -9.24 8.38
CA LEU A 31 2.01 -8.02 8.30
C LEU A 31 1.50 -6.97 9.28
N GLN A 32 0.19 -6.75 9.37
CA GLN A 32 -0.40 -5.83 10.32
C GLN A 32 -0.05 -6.19 11.78
N GLU A 33 -0.16 -7.46 12.16
CA GLU A 33 0.19 -7.93 13.52
C GLU A 33 1.68 -7.69 13.82
N ASP A 34 2.56 -8.00 12.88
CA ASP A 34 4.01 -7.78 13.03
C ASP A 34 4.36 -6.29 13.14
N ILE A 35 3.69 -5.42 12.37
CA ILE A 35 3.85 -3.96 12.50
C ILE A 35 3.41 -3.50 13.88
N ILE A 36 2.28 -3.99 14.38
CA ILE A 36 1.77 -3.61 15.70
C ILE A 36 2.74 -4.07 16.80
N ASP A 37 3.24 -5.31 16.73
CA ASP A 37 4.20 -5.82 17.72
C ASP A 37 5.50 -5.01 17.68
N PHE A 38 5.98 -4.64 16.50
CA PHE A 38 7.14 -3.76 16.35
C PHE A 38 6.90 -2.37 16.95
N LEU A 39 5.76 -1.74 16.66
CA LEU A 39 5.45 -0.38 17.14
C LEU A 39 5.25 -0.35 18.67
N LEU A 40 4.59 -1.36 19.24
CA LEU A 40 4.26 -1.39 20.68
C LEU A 40 5.39 -1.94 21.54
N ASN A 41 6.07 -2.98 21.07
CA ASN A 41 7.04 -3.74 21.87
C ASN A 41 8.48 -3.62 21.36
N GLY A 42 8.70 -3.06 20.17
CA GLY A 42 10.02 -2.98 19.55
C GLY A 42 10.55 -4.33 19.05
N ASN A 43 9.65 -5.31 18.88
CA ASN A 43 10.01 -6.65 18.43
C ASN A 43 10.15 -6.70 16.91
N GLY A 44 11.30 -7.19 16.43
CA GLY A 44 11.57 -7.38 15.01
C GLY A 44 12.69 -6.49 14.47
N ASN A 45 13.01 -6.66 13.18
CA ASN A 45 14.00 -5.83 12.49
C ASN A 45 13.27 -4.77 11.65
N PRO A 46 13.51 -3.46 11.86
CA PRO A 46 12.84 -2.41 11.10
C PRO A 46 13.16 -2.43 9.60
N GLU A 47 14.35 -2.91 9.20
CA GLU A 47 14.70 -3.01 7.77
C GLU A 47 13.89 -4.12 7.10
N ASP A 48 13.86 -5.32 7.70
CA ASP A 48 13.05 -6.45 7.21
C ASP A 48 11.56 -6.10 7.17
N LEU A 49 11.04 -5.48 8.23
CA LEU A 49 9.65 -5.05 8.29
C LEU A 49 9.34 -3.96 7.26
N GLY A 50 10.29 -3.04 7.03
CA GLY A 50 10.19 -2.02 5.99
C GLY A 50 10.13 -2.63 4.58
N ASP A 51 10.98 -3.61 4.28
CA ASP A 51 11.00 -4.32 3.00
C ASP A 51 9.70 -5.10 2.77
N ARG A 52 9.14 -5.71 3.82
CA ARG A 52 7.85 -6.41 3.76
C ARG A 52 6.68 -5.45 3.51
N ILE A 53 6.69 -4.27 4.12
CA ILE A 53 5.70 -3.21 3.84
C ILE A 53 5.83 -2.73 2.39
N GLU A 54 7.05 -2.52 1.90
CA GLU A 54 7.28 -2.11 0.51
C GLU A 54 6.79 -3.17 -0.48
N LEU A 55 7.07 -4.45 -0.23
CA LEU A 55 6.57 -5.57 -1.05
C LEU A 55 5.05 -5.64 -1.04
N TYR A 56 4.42 -5.48 0.12
CA TYR A 56 2.97 -5.46 0.27
C TYR A 56 2.33 -4.31 -0.51
N LEU A 57 2.89 -3.10 -0.44
CA LEU A 57 2.42 -1.94 -1.20
C LEU A 57 2.61 -2.10 -2.71
N TYR A 58 3.62 -2.86 -3.14
CA TYR A 58 3.86 -3.17 -4.55
C TYR A 58 2.66 -3.89 -5.19
N GLU A 59 1.94 -4.71 -4.43
CA GLU A 59 0.73 -5.42 -4.92
C GLU A 59 -0.40 -4.44 -5.29
N PHE A 60 -0.51 -3.34 -4.56
CA PHE A 60 -1.40 -2.23 -4.89
C PHE A 60 -0.86 -1.32 -6.01
N LYS A 61 0.30 -1.66 -6.58
CA LYS A 61 1.08 -0.83 -7.51
C LYS A 61 1.40 0.54 -6.88
N LEU A 62 1.73 0.57 -5.58
CA LEU A 62 2.19 1.72 -4.83
C LEU A 62 3.69 1.59 -4.58
N PHE A 63 4.50 2.34 -5.32
CA PHE A 63 5.96 2.21 -5.27
C PHE A 63 6.59 3.17 -4.27
N CYS A 64 7.51 2.67 -3.44
CA CYS A 64 8.24 3.49 -2.48
C CYS A 64 9.45 4.17 -3.15
N ARG A 65 9.74 5.42 -2.75
CA ARG A 65 10.93 6.19 -3.19
C ARG A 65 12.02 6.26 -2.12
N LYS A 66 11.68 5.98 -0.87
CA LYS A 66 12.56 5.99 0.31
C LYS A 66 12.14 4.83 1.22
N PRO A 67 13.07 4.31 2.05
CA PRO A 67 12.74 3.29 3.04
C PRO A 67 11.61 3.74 3.97
N VAL A 68 10.79 2.80 4.41
CA VAL A 68 9.75 3.01 5.41
C VAL A 68 10.39 3.53 6.70
N ARG A 69 9.76 4.54 7.31
CA ARG A 69 10.23 5.10 8.58
C ARG A 69 9.22 4.89 9.68
N PHE A 70 9.62 4.15 10.70
CA PHE A 70 8.81 3.90 11.90
C PHE A 70 9.03 5.01 12.94
N ALA A 71 7.95 5.39 13.63
CA ALA A 71 7.98 6.15 14.87
C ALA A 71 7.24 5.37 15.98
N GLN A 72 6.92 6.00 17.11
CA GLN A 72 6.37 5.30 18.27
C GLN A 72 5.01 4.63 18.04
N LYS A 73 4.11 5.25 17.27
CA LYS A 73 2.76 4.74 17.02
C LYS A 73 2.36 4.90 15.55
N ASP A 74 3.33 5.13 14.69
CA ASP A 74 3.07 5.34 13.28
C ASP A 74 4.23 4.86 12.42
N PHE A 75 3.97 4.75 11.11
CA PHE A 75 5.02 4.57 10.13
C PHE A 75 4.70 5.36 8.87
N ASN A 76 5.77 5.86 8.24
CA ASN A 76 5.71 6.70 7.07
C ASN A 76 6.21 5.94 5.84
N VAL A 77 5.40 5.99 4.80
CA VAL A 77 5.66 5.46 3.48
C VAL A 77 5.80 6.63 2.51
N TYR A 78 6.89 6.64 1.76
CA TYR A 78 7.21 7.70 0.82
C TYR A 78 6.96 7.19 -0.59
N LEU A 79 5.87 7.61 -1.24
CA LEU A 79 5.50 7.08 -2.55
C LEU A 79 6.17 7.82 -3.71
N ASN A 80 6.46 7.10 -4.78
CA ASN A 80 6.84 7.67 -6.07
C ASN A 80 5.58 7.97 -6.91
N ALA A 81 4.65 8.74 -6.35
CA ALA A 81 3.36 9.02 -6.96
C ALA A 81 2.93 10.48 -6.70
N VAL A 82 2.23 11.06 -7.67
CA VAL A 82 1.61 12.40 -7.56
C VAL A 82 0.11 12.32 -7.27
N ASP A 83 -0.50 11.19 -7.63
CA ASP A 83 -1.89 10.82 -7.43
C ASP A 83 -2.00 9.34 -7.07
N ILE A 84 -3.07 8.97 -6.37
CA ILE A 84 -3.37 7.57 -6.02
C ILE A 84 -4.87 7.37 -6.23
N PRO A 85 -5.28 6.37 -7.04
CA PRO A 85 -6.68 5.97 -7.14
C PRO A 85 -7.27 5.64 -5.76
N PHE A 86 -8.45 6.17 -5.46
CA PHE A 86 -9.08 6.03 -4.15
C PHE A 86 -9.33 4.55 -3.80
N GLU A 87 -9.67 3.73 -4.79
CA GLU A 87 -9.97 2.30 -4.63
C GLU A 87 -8.78 1.54 -4.04
N LYS A 88 -7.55 1.94 -4.38
CA LYS A 88 -6.33 1.32 -3.84
C LYS A 88 -6.12 1.69 -2.38
N LEU A 89 -6.41 2.93 -2.01
CA LEU A 89 -6.33 3.39 -0.62
C LEU A 89 -7.42 2.75 0.23
N ASP A 90 -8.62 2.60 -0.30
CA ASP A 90 -9.74 1.92 0.35
C ASP A 90 -9.43 0.44 0.59
N ALA A 91 -8.83 -0.25 -0.40
CA ALA A 91 -8.39 -1.63 -0.25
C ALA A 91 -7.27 -1.77 0.80
N LEU A 92 -6.24 -0.92 0.72
CA LEU A 92 -5.15 -0.88 1.70
C LEU A 92 -5.67 -0.69 3.14
N LEU A 93 -6.64 0.20 3.33
CA LEU A 93 -7.22 0.49 4.64
C LEU A 93 -8.16 -0.60 5.17
N LYS A 94 -8.77 -1.39 4.28
CA LYS A 94 -9.55 -2.57 4.68
C LYS A 94 -8.66 -3.66 5.26
N ASP A 95 -7.47 -3.82 4.71
CA ASP A 95 -6.53 -4.83 5.17
C ASP A 95 -5.74 -4.36 6.40
N LEU A 96 -5.31 -3.09 6.41
CA LEU A 96 -4.64 -2.45 7.53
C LEU A 96 -5.66 -1.74 8.45
N ASP A 97 -6.71 -2.47 8.86
CA ASP A 97 -7.87 -1.94 9.59
C ASP A 97 -7.54 -1.36 10.98
N LYS A 98 -6.37 -1.66 11.56
CA LYS A 98 -5.88 -1.10 12.82
C LYS A 98 -5.19 0.25 12.66
N PHE A 99 -5.02 0.73 11.43
CA PHE A 99 -4.37 1.99 11.16
C PHE A 99 -5.34 3.06 10.65
N THR A 100 -5.03 4.31 10.97
CA THR A 100 -5.63 5.50 10.38
C THR A 100 -4.65 6.07 9.38
N LEU A 101 -5.10 6.33 8.15
CA LEU A 101 -4.25 6.89 7.10
C LEU A 101 -4.32 8.42 7.12
N VAL A 102 -3.15 9.05 7.12
CA VAL A 102 -2.95 10.48 6.85
C VAL A 102 -2.13 10.61 5.57
N ILE A 103 -2.68 11.32 4.59
CA ILE A 103 -2.02 11.59 3.31
C ILE A 103 -1.47 13.00 3.35
N TYR A 104 -0.21 13.16 2.96
CA TYR A 104 0.43 14.47 2.87
C TYR A 104 1.35 14.53 1.66
N THR A 105 1.61 15.75 1.20
CA THR A 105 2.53 16.02 0.08
C THR A 105 3.85 16.57 0.60
N GLU A 106 4.93 16.23 -0.09
CA GLU A 106 6.25 16.81 0.11
C GLU A 106 6.83 17.20 -1.26
N VAL A 107 7.61 18.28 -1.31
CA VAL A 107 8.38 18.61 -2.52
C VAL A 107 9.70 17.86 -2.47
N ASP A 108 9.88 16.90 -3.37
CA ASP A 108 11.11 16.11 -3.50
C ASP A 108 11.71 16.31 -4.90
N LYS A 109 12.96 16.75 -4.97
CA LYS A 109 13.67 17.06 -6.23
C LYS A 109 12.89 17.95 -7.21
N GLY A 110 12.07 18.87 -6.70
CA GLY A 110 11.27 19.79 -7.52
C GLY A 110 9.90 19.26 -7.97
N PHE A 111 9.51 18.05 -7.53
CA PHE A 111 8.20 17.46 -7.80
C PHE A 111 7.39 17.33 -6.50
N SER A 112 6.09 17.60 -6.56
CA SER A 112 5.18 17.31 -5.45
C SER A 112 4.83 15.83 -5.45
N VAL A 113 5.22 15.12 -4.40
CA VAL A 113 5.01 13.67 -4.26
C VAL A 113 4.18 13.37 -3.02
N LEU A 114 3.43 12.27 -3.08
CA LEU A 114 2.56 11.81 -2.00
C LEU A 114 3.33 10.94 -0.99
N ASN A 115 2.92 11.08 0.25
CA ASN A 115 3.36 10.28 1.38
C ASN A 115 2.14 9.78 2.15
N LEU A 116 2.27 8.59 2.73
CA LEU A 116 1.28 8.00 3.60
C LEU A 116 1.88 7.90 5.00
N ASN A 117 1.20 8.44 6.01
CA ASN A 117 1.46 8.14 7.40
C ASN A 117 0.33 7.23 7.90
N LEU A 118 0.67 6.03 8.37
CA LEU A 118 -0.27 5.08 8.95
C LEU A 118 -0.10 5.10 10.48
N LEU A 119 -1.11 5.64 11.17
CA LEU A 119 -1.13 5.79 12.61
C LEU A 119 -1.92 4.66 13.25
N LEU A 120 -1.32 3.98 14.22
CA LEU A 120 -1.99 2.94 14.99
C LEU A 120 -3.19 3.54 15.74
N LYS A 121 -4.38 2.96 15.55
CA LYS A 121 -5.59 3.33 16.30
C LYS A 121 -5.39 3.02 17.79
N ASP A 122 -5.94 3.88 18.63
CA ASP A 122 -5.98 3.67 20.09
C ASP A 122 -6.89 2.51 20.50
#